data_AF-A0A498NPQ5-F1
#
_entry.id   AF-A0A498NPQ5-F1
#
_cell.length_a   1.000
_cell.length_b   1.000
_cell.length_c   1.000
_cell.angle_alpha   90.00
_cell.angle_beta   90.00
_cell.angle_gamma   90.00
#
_symmetry.space_group_name_H-M   'P 1'
#
loop_
_entity.id
_entity.type
_entity.pdbx_description
1 polymer ?
#
loop_
_entity_poly.entity_id
_entity_poly.type
_entity_poly.pdbx_seq_one_letter_code
_entity_poly.pdbx_strand_id
1 'polypeptide(L)'
;MCVCVHREAESSLCAQTSTTAGYLQAVDSAGTPLCLSCQTPSGEHHGWAGGFCSPACMEDFQLRSNQGYMRARVLETEQGVCQHCGLNAHQLYVQVRDAPRTHRKEILDNTWLAQLPLKQRTAQQVKDRSQMKRDQTASKLASDITRFFFKK
;
A
#
# COMPACT_ATOMS: atom_id res chain seq x y z
N MET A 1 -8.85 16.97 -4.28
CA MET A 1 -9.49 17.93 -3.35
C MET A 1 -9.53 17.31 -1.96
N CYS A 2 -8.62 17.73 -1.08
CA CYS A 2 -8.79 17.64 0.36
C CYS A 2 -8.26 18.97 0.87
N VAL A 3 -9.18 19.76 1.44
CA VAL A 3 -8.96 21.15 1.85
C VAL A 3 -8.74 21.11 3.36
N CYS A 4 -7.63 21.68 3.83
CA CYS A 4 -7.51 22.12 5.21
C CYS A 4 -7.51 23.65 5.20
N VAL A 5 -8.53 24.24 5.81
CA VAL A 5 -8.73 25.69 5.99
C VAL A 5 -8.22 26.09 7.37
N HIS A 6 -7.60 27.28 7.47
CA HIS A 6 -7.56 28.26 8.58
C HIS A 6 -6.18 28.98 8.53
N ARG A 7 -6.04 30.20 7.96
CA ARG A 7 -6.48 31.57 8.34
C ARG A 7 -5.50 32.30 9.29
N GLU A 8 -4.68 33.17 8.68
CA GLU A 8 -4.04 34.48 9.00
C GLU A 8 -4.01 34.98 10.47
N ALA A 9 -3.04 35.74 11.01
CA ALA A 9 -1.91 36.59 10.57
C ALA A 9 -0.85 36.63 11.72
N GLU A 10 0.43 37.06 11.63
CA GLU A 10 0.97 38.37 11.24
C GLU A 10 2.53 38.32 11.15
N SER A 11 3.06 39.03 10.16
CA SER A 11 4.38 39.71 10.05
C SER A 11 5.71 38.96 10.30
N SER A 12 6.49 38.74 9.23
CA SER A 12 7.71 39.53 8.97
C SER A 12 8.50 39.00 7.74
N LEU A 13 8.75 39.94 6.82
CA LEU A 13 9.82 39.99 5.81
C LEU A 13 9.87 38.93 4.70
N CYS A 14 9.52 39.40 3.50
CA CYS A 14 9.66 38.74 2.22
C CYS A 14 11.13 38.43 1.86
N ALA A 15 11.56 37.19 2.07
CA ALA A 15 12.69 36.63 1.33
C ALA A 15 12.14 35.92 0.09
N GLN A 16 12.34 36.55 -1.06
CA GLN A 16 12.08 35.94 -2.37
C GLN A 16 12.99 34.72 -2.50
N THR A 17 12.47 33.53 -2.24
CA THR A 17 13.13 32.29 -2.62
C THR A 17 12.57 31.87 -3.97
N SER A 18 13.41 31.98 -4.98
CA SER A 18 13.22 31.39 -6.30
C SER A 18 12.81 29.94 -6.10
N THR A 19 11.56 29.60 -6.39
CA THR A 19 11.06 28.22 -6.28
C THR A 19 11.67 27.39 -7.41
N THR A 20 12.94 27.01 -7.28
CA THR A 20 13.52 25.91 -8.03
C THR A 20 12.79 24.65 -7.55
N ALA A 21 12.04 24.00 -8.44
CA ALA A 21 11.33 22.77 -8.09
C ALA A 21 12.35 21.68 -7.69
N GLY A 22 12.53 21.49 -6.39
CA GLY A 22 13.34 20.43 -5.80
C GLY A 22 12.45 19.31 -5.25
N TYR A 23 12.93 18.07 -5.32
CA TYR A 23 12.29 16.94 -4.65
C TYR A 23 12.70 16.90 -3.17
N LEU A 24 11.73 16.68 -2.27
CA LEU A 24 11.99 16.51 -0.83
C LEU A 24 12.55 15.10 -0.56
N GLN A 25 13.73 15.02 0.05
CA GLN A 25 14.39 13.77 0.44
C GLN A 25 14.55 13.72 1.97
N ALA A 26 14.24 12.56 2.57
CA ALA A 26 14.47 12.35 4.01
C ALA A 26 15.95 12.07 4.27
N VAL A 27 16.52 12.73 5.28
CA VAL A 27 17.92 12.59 5.70
C VAL A 27 18.02 12.37 7.21
N ASP A 28 19.13 11.84 7.68
CA ASP A 28 19.48 11.79 9.10
C ASP A 28 20.02 13.15 9.62
N SER A 29 20.44 13.20 10.89
CA SER A 29 21.03 14.39 11.50
C SER A 29 22.38 14.82 10.89
N ALA A 30 23.06 13.93 10.17
CA ALA A 30 24.30 14.22 9.47
C ALA A 30 24.09 14.63 8.00
N GLY A 31 22.83 14.65 7.53
CA GLY A 31 22.50 14.95 6.13
C GLY A 31 22.57 13.73 5.20
N THR A 32 22.72 12.52 5.74
CA THR A 32 22.78 11.29 4.95
C THR A 32 21.38 10.88 4.48
N PRO A 33 21.17 10.60 3.19
CA PRO A 33 19.88 10.12 2.67
C PRO A 33 19.40 8.85 3.38
N LEU A 34 18.11 8.79 3.71
CA LEU A 34 17.50 7.58 4.27
C LEU A 34 16.98 6.66 3.15
N CYS A 35 17.18 5.36 3.31
CA CYS A 35 16.58 4.34 2.45
C CYS A 35 15.04 4.40 2.51
N LEU A 36 14.38 4.45 1.34
CA LEU A 36 12.91 4.50 1.25
C LEU A 36 12.18 3.27 1.84
N SER A 37 12.88 2.16 2.03
CA SER A 37 12.30 0.91 2.56
C SER A 37 12.51 0.75 4.06
N CYS A 38 13.78 0.70 4.51
CA CYS A 38 14.12 0.44 5.91
C CYS A 38 14.35 1.71 6.74
N GLN A 39 14.37 2.90 6.11
CA GLN A 39 14.61 4.19 6.76
C GLN A 39 15.97 4.30 7.47
N THR A 40 16.93 3.43 7.17
CA THR A 40 18.31 3.56 7.65
C THR A 40 19.11 4.47 6.72
N PRO A 41 20.11 5.21 7.24
CA PRO A 41 21.02 5.98 6.39
C PRO A 41 21.65 5.09 5.33
N SER A 42 21.53 5.50 4.07
CA SER A 42 22.26 4.90 2.97
C SER A 42 23.72 5.33 3.14
N GLY A 43 24.58 4.39 3.57
CA GLY A 43 26.02 4.62 3.72
C GLY A 43 26.73 4.94 2.40
N GLU A 44 27.95 4.43 2.18
CA GLU A 44 28.73 4.66 0.93
C GLU A 44 28.01 4.22 -0.37
N HIS A 45 26.96 3.42 -0.26
CA HIS A 45 26.00 3.17 -1.33
C HIS A 45 25.05 4.37 -1.56
N HIS A 46 25.62 5.58 -1.64
CA HIS A 46 24.90 6.78 -2.05
C HIS A 46 24.28 6.52 -3.43
N GLY A 47 22.96 6.39 -3.49
CA GLY A 47 22.25 6.40 -4.76
C GLY A 47 22.41 5.14 -5.61
N TRP A 48 22.46 3.93 -5.01
CA TRP A 48 22.01 2.79 -5.82
C TRP A 48 20.54 3.08 -6.22
N ALA A 49 20.26 2.85 -7.51
CA ALA A 49 19.16 3.44 -8.26
C ALA A 49 17.88 3.72 -7.43
N GLY A 50 17.58 4.99 -7.18
CA GLY A 50 16.28 5.40 -6.65
C GLY A 50 16.15 5.52 -5.13
N GLY A 51 17.25 5.56 -4.35
CA GLY A 51 17.19 5.99 -2.95
C GLY A 51 16.95 4.89 -1.91
N PHE A 52 17.56 3.72 -2.12
CA PHE A 52 17.46 2.62 -1.17
C PHE A 52 18.86 2.32 -0.56
N CYS A 53 19.04 1.22 0.19
CA CYS A 53 20.38 0.73 0.61
C CYS A 53 20.80 -0.65 0.05
N SER A 54 19.89 -1.46 -0.52
CA SER A 54 20.21 -2.76 -1.12
C SER A 54 19.10 -3.29 -2.05
N PRO A 55 19.41 -4.18 -3.02
CA PRO A 55 18.42 -4.87 -3.87
C PRO A 55 17.17 -5.35 -3.14
N ALA A 56 17.37 -5.96 -1.97
CA ALA A 56 16.29 -6.42 -1.09
C ALA A 56 15.39 -5.27 -0.61
N CYS A 57 15.96 -4.13 -0.20
CA CYS A 57 15.17 -2.97 0.21
C CYS A 57 14.30 -2.40 -0.92
N MET A 58 14.78 -2.38 -2.17
CA MET A 58 13.93 -1.97 -3.30
C MET A 58 12.83 -2.98 -3.56
N GLU A 59 13.13 -4.28 -3.54
CA GLU A 59 12.11 -5.32 -3.72
C GLU A 59 11.05 -5.23 -2.62
N ASP A 60 11.44 -5.10 -1.35
CA ASP A 60 10.52 -4.88 -0.24
C ASP A 60 9.64 -3.65 -0.43
N PHE A 61 10.23 -2.55 -0.89
CA PHE A 61 9.47 -1.34 -1.19
C PHE A 61 8.49 -1.56 -2.34
N GLN A 62 8.90 -2.25 -3.41
CA GLN A 62 8.02 -2.61 -4.53
C GLN A 62 6.89 -3.53 -4.06
N LEU A 63 7.16 -4.52 -3.21
CA LEU A 63 6.15 -5.40 -2.63
C LEU A 63 5.12 -4.62 -1.79
N ARG A 64 5.57 -3.60 -1.05
CA ARG A 64 4.69 -2.79 -0.18
C ARG A 64 3.89 -1.72 -0.94
N SER A 65 4.49 -1.09 -1.94
CA SER A 65 3.94 0.11 -2.59
C SER A 65 3.40 -0.11 -4.01
N ASN A 66 3.88 -1.14 -4.70
CA ASN A 66 3.51 -1.42 -6.09
C ASN A 66 2.63 -2.67 -6.18
N GLN A 67 1.33 -2.43 -6.31
CA GLN A 67 0.32 -3.49 -6.44
C GLN A 67 0.56 -4.39 -7.65
N GLY A 68 1.08 -3.85 -8.77
CA GLY A 68 1.39 -4.63 -9.96
C GLY A 68 2.56 -5.60 -9.71
N TYR A 69 3.63 -5.10 -9.09
CA TYR A 69 4.79 -5.90 -8.74
C TYR A 69 4.42 -7.01 -7.75
N MET A 70 3.70 -6.67 -6.67
CA MET A 70 3.23 -7.64 -5.69
C MET A 70 2.37 -8.74 -6.33
N ARG A 71 1.40 -8.36 -7.19
CA ARG A 71 0.56 -9.35 -7.89
C ARG A 71 1.35 -10.22 -8.86
N ALA A 72 2.36 -9.67 -9.52
CA ALA A 72 3.25 -10.44 -10.40
C ALA A 72 4.05 -11.49 -9.61
N ARG A 73 4.65 -11.11 -8.47
CA ARG A 73 5.38 -12.02 -7.57
C ARG A 73 4.49 -13.14 -7.02
N VAL A 74 3.25 -12.80 -6.64
CA VAL A 74 2.26 -13.80 -6.21
C VAL A 74 1.90 -14.74 -7.36
N LEU A 75 1.66 -14.20 -8.56
CA LEU A 75 1.35 -15.03 -9.74
C LEU A 75 2.51 -15.96 -10.13
N GLU A 76 3.76 -15.49 -10.04
CA GLU A 76 4.95 -16.31 -10.28
C GLU A 76 5.02 -17.49 -9.29
N THR A 77 4.72 -17.24 -8.02
CA THR A 77 4.82 -18.26 -6.96
C THR A 77 3.63 -19.22 -6.96
N GLU A 78 2.41 -18.68 -7.04
CA GLU A 78 1.17 -19.43 -6.86
C GLU A 78 0.52 -19.87 -8.18
N GLN A 79 1.03 -19.41 -9.32
CA GLN A 79 0.52 -19.69 -10.66
C GLN A 79 -0.96 -19.32 -10.85
N GLY A 80 -1.49 -18.47 -9.95
CA GLY A 80 -2.89 -18.06 -9.93
C GLY A 80 -3.85 -19.12 -9.37
N VAL A 81 -3.33 -20.09 -8.64
CA VAL A 81 -4.10 -21.09 -7.90
C VAL A 81 -4.33 -20.59 -6.48
N CYS A 82 -5.59 -20.55 -6.06
CA CYS A 82 -5.93 -20.11 -4.70
C CYS A 82 -5.41 -21.11 -3.66
N GLN A 83 -4.60 -20.63 -2.71
CA GLN A 83 -4.01 -21.46 -1.65
C GLN A 83 -5.02 -22.05 -0.64
N HIS A 84 -6.25 -21.53 -0.60
CA HIS A 84 -7.27 -22.01 0.34
C HIS A 84 -8.22 -23.05 -0.28
N CYS A 85 -8.61 -22.88 -1.54
CA CYS A 85 -9.60 -23.74 -2.19
C CYS A 85 -9.10 -24.44 -3.46
N GLY A 86 -7.86 -24.19 -3.90
CA GLY A 86 -7.25 -24.84 -5.06
C GLY A 86 -7.80 -24.38 -6.42
N LEU A 87 -8.72 -23.42 -6.46
CA LEU A 87 -9.28 -22.94 -7.73
C LEU A 87 -8.23 -22.17 -8.54
N ASN A 88 -8.04 -22.55 -9.81
CA ASN A 88 -7.13 -21.88 -10.72
C ASN A 88 -7.82 -20.67 -11.38
N ALA A 89 -7.63 -19.50 -10.77
CA ALA A 89 -8.22 -18.25 -11.25
C ALA A 89 -7.52 -17.73 -12.52
N HIS A 90 -6.21 -17.96 -12.66
CA HIS A 90 -5.46 -17.47 -13.82
C HIS A 90 -5.80 -18.22 -15.10
N GLN A 91 -5.98 -19.54 -15.04
CA GLN A 91 -6.45 -20.33 -16.17
C GLN A 91 -7.82 -19.83 -16.67
N LEU A 92 -8.77 -19.60 -15.76
CA LEU A 92 -10.08 -19.07 -16.11
C LEU A 92 -9.98 -17.67 -16.72
N TYR A 93 -9.12 -16.80 -16.17
CA TYR A 93 -8.84 -15.49 -16.75
C TYR A 93 -8.31 -15.59 -18.20
N VAL A 94 -7.33 -16.46 -18.46
CA VAL A 94 -6.77 -16.67 -19.80
C VAL A 94 -7.85 -17.13 -20.78
N GLN A 95 -8.67 -18.12 -20.39
CA GLN A 95 -9.79 -18.60 -21.19
C GLN A 95 -10.77 -17.48 -21.56
N VAL A 96 -11.16 -16.65 -20.58
CA VAL A 96 -12.09 -15.52 -20.82
C VAL A 96 -11.43 -14.41 -21.64
N ARG A 97 -10.15 -14.10 -21.41
CA ARG A 97 -9.39 -13.07 -22.13
C ARG A 97 -9.33 -13.39 -23.61
N ASP A 98 -8.97 -14.63 -23.94
CA ASP A 98 -8.72 -15.09 -25.30
C ASP A 98 -10.01 -15.47 -26.04
N ALA A 99 -11.10 -15.71 -25.31
CA ALA A 99 -12.41 -15.97 -25.90
C ALA A 99 -13.01 -14.74 -26.63
N PRO A 100 -13.73 -14.96 -27.75
CA PRO A 100 -14.56 -13.94 -28.37
C PRO A 100 -15.53 -13.33 -27.35
N ARG A 101 -15.77 -12.01 -27.44
CA ARG A 101 -16.61 -11.27 -26.49
C ARG A 101 -17.99 -11.88 -26.28
N THR A 102 -18.56 -12.49 -27.32
CA THR A 102 -19.88 -13.17 -27.29
C THR A 102 -19.93 -14.37 -26.35
N HIS A 103 -18.82 -15.10 -26.19
CA HIS A 103 -18.76 -16.35 -25.40
C HIS A 103 -18.31 -16.12 -23.96
N ARG A 104 -17.78 -14.94 -23.62
CA ARG A 104 -17.23 -14.67 -22.27
C ARG A 104 -18.25 -14.86 -21.15
N LYS A 105 -19.50 -14.46 -21.39
CA LYS A 105 -20.57 -14.63 -20.42
C LYS A 105 -20.84 -16.10 -20.16
N GLU A 106 -21.00 -16.89 -21.22
CA GLU A 106 -21.21 -18.34 -21.12
C GLU A 106 -20.07 -19.04 -20.38
N ILE A 107 -18.81 -18.68 -20.67
CA ILE A 107 -17.66 -19.24 -19.95
C ILE A 107 -17.76 -18.94 -18.44
N LEU A 108 -18.10 -17.71 -18.06
CA LEU A 108 -18.24 -17.33 -16.65
C LEU A 108 -19.43 -18.03 -15.97
N ASP A 109 -20.58 -18.08 -16.64
CA ASP A 109 -21.81 -18.69 -16.13
C ASP A 109 -21.65 -20.20 -15.87
N ASN A 110 -20.77 -20.87 -16.64
CA ASN A 110 -20.47 -22.30 -16.50
C ASN A 110 -19.31 -22.61 -15.54
N THR A 111 -18.89 -21.67 -14.69
CA THR A 111 -17.77 -21.87 -13.75
C THR A 111 -18.19 -21.68 -12.30
N TRP A 112 -17.31 -22.11 -11.38
CA TRP A 112 -17.43 -21.88 -9.95
C TRP A 112 -17.61 -20.40 -9.57
N LEU A 113 -17.17 -19.45 -10.41
CA LEU A 113 -17.37 -18.02 -10.16
C LEU A 113 -18.86 -17.65 -10.08
N ALA A 114 -19.72 -18.31 -10.86
CA ALA A 114 -21.17 -18.07 -10.85
C ALA A 114 -21.82 -18.45 -9.51
N GLN A 115 -21.20 -19.38 -8.77
CA GLN A 115 -21.69 -19.88 -7.49
C GLN A 115 -21.13 -19.08 -6.30
N LEU A 116 -20.13 -18.22 -6.52
CA LEU A 116 -19.50 -17.46 -5.45
C LEU A 116 -20.27 -16.17 -5.11
N PRO A 117 -20.61 -15.93 -3.83
CA PRO A 117 -21.20 -14.67 -3.40
C PRO A 117 -20.14 -13.56 -3.34
N LEU A 118 -19.80 -12.98 -4.51
CA LEU A 118 -18.82 -11.89 -4.66
C LEU A 118 -19.17 -10.64 -3.81
N LYS A 119 -20.47 -10.34 -3.67
CA LYS A 119 -20.94 -9.19 -2.89
C LYS A 119 -20.80 -9.38 -1.37
N GLN A 120 -20.90 -10.62 -0.88
CA GLN A 120 -20.83 -10.87 0.57
C GLN A 120 -19.40 -10.73 1.10
N ARG A 121 -18.40 -11.20 0.34
CA ARG A 121 -16.99 -11.12 0.72
C ARG A 121 -16.47 -9.68 0.77
N THR A 122 -16.81 -8.86 -0.21
CA THR A 122 -16.42 -7.44 -0.24
C THR A 122 -17.10 -6.65 0.88
N ALA A 123 -18.40 -6.89 1.12
CA ALA A 123 -19.12 -6.28 2.23
C ALA A 123 -18.53 -6.69 3.60
N GLN A 124 -18.16 -7.97 3.77
CA GLN A 124 -17.56 -8.46 5.00
C GLN A 124 -16.18 -7.83 5.24
N GLN A 125 -15.30 -7.78 4.23
CA GLN A 125 -14.00 -7.13 4.33
C GLN A 125 -14.11 -5.63 4.70
N VAL A 126 -15.12 -4.93 4.17
CA VAL A 126 -15.38 -3.53 4.54
C VAL A 126 -15.80 -3.42 6.01
N LYS A 127 -16.64 -4.35 6.50
CA LYS A 127 -17.04 -4.42 7.92
C LYS A 127 -15.85 -4.73 8.82
N ASP A 128 -15.07 -5.75 8.50
CA ASP A 128 -13.90 -6.17 9.27
C ASP A 128 -12.85 -5.06 9.35
N ARG A 129 -12.58 -4.37 8.22
CA ARG A 129 -11.69 -3.20 8.21
C ARG A 129 -12.22 -2.07 9.08
N SER A 130 -13.53 -1.85 9.07
CA SER A 130 -14.16 -0.82 9.91
C SER A 130 -14.05 -1.18 11.39
N GLN A 131 -14.23 -2.45 11.74
CA GLN A 131 -14.09 -2.95 13.10
C GLN A 131 -12.64 -2.87 13.58
N MET A 132 -11.67 -3.36 12.80
CA MET A 132 -10.26 -3.29 13.13
C MET A 132 -9.78 -1.85 13.37
N LYS A 133 -10.29 -0.87 12.60
CA LYS A 133 -10.03 0.55 12.83
C LYS A 133 -10.59 1.04 14.18
N ARG A 134 -11.81 0.62 14.54
CA ARG A 134 -12.43 0.96 15.83
C ARG A 134 -11.63 0.37 17.00
N ASP A 135 -11.24 -0.89 16.88
CA ASP A 135 -10.47 -1.59 17.91
C ASP A 135 -9.09 -0.94 18.11
N GLN A 136 -8.45 -0.52 17.02
CA GLN A 136 -7.19 0.23 17.08
C GLN A 136 -7.35 1.59 17.76
N THR A 137 -8.43 2.34 17.45
CA THR A 137 -8.71 3.60 18.15
C THR A 137 -9.03 3.40 19.64
N ALA A 138 -9.76 2.33 19.98
CA ALA A 138 -10.06 1.99 21.38
C ALA A 138 -8.78 1.63 22.15
N SER A 139 -7.89 0.82 21.56
CA SER A 139 -6.59 0.47 22.13
C SER A 139 -5.69 1.69 22.35
N LYS A 140 -5.68 2.63 21.40
CA LYS A 140 -4.94 3.89 21.51
C LYS A 140 -5.46 4.74 22.67
N LEU A 141 -6.78 4.93 22.76
CA LEU A 141 -7.42 5.65 23.86
C LEU A 141 -7.11 5.02 25.22
N ALA A 142 -7.24 3.69 25.33
CA ALA A 142 -6.92 2.97 26.55
C ALA A 142 -5.46 3.18 26.97
N SER A 143 -4.53 3.09 26.03
CA SER A 143 -3.10 3.31 26.29
C SER A 143 -2.79 4.73 26.76
N ASP A 144 -3.45 5.74 26.18
CA ASP A 144 -3.27 7.14 26.56
C ASP A 144 -3.81 7.42 27.98
N ILE A 145 -4.95 6.84 28.35
CA ILE A 145 -5.50 6.93 29.72
C ILE A 145 -4.55 6.28 30.72
N THR A 146 -4.05 5.07 30.44
CA THR A 146 -3.11 4.38 31.33
C THR A 146 -1.83 5.20 31.51
N ARG A 147 -1.28 5.78 30.44
CA ARG A 147 -0.08 6.64 30.50
C ARG A 147 -0.31 7.91 31.32
N PHE A 148 -1.53 8.44 31.36
CA PHE A 148 -1.90 9.58 32.23
C PHE A 148 -1.83 9.22 33.72
N PHE A 149 -2.19 8.00 34.12
CA PHE A 149 -2.17 7.58 35.53
C PHE A 149 -0.79 7.13 36.04
N PHE A 150 0.14 6.75 35.16
CA PHE A 150 1.52 6.39 35.54
C PHE A 150 2.49 7.58 35.64
N LYS A 151 2.05 8.79 35.28
CA LYS A 151 2.88 10.02 35.33
C LYS A 151 2.57 10.86 36.58
N LYS A 152 2.64 10.23 37.77
CA LYS A 152 2.58 10.88 39.09
C LYS A 152 3.74 10.39 39.93
#